data_AF-A0AAV9UR01-F1
#
_entry.id   AF-A0AAV9UR01-F1
#
_cell.length_a   1.000
_cell.length_b   1.000
_cell.length_c   1.000
_cell.angle_alpha   90.00
_cell.angle_beta   90.00
_cell.angle_gamma   90.00
#
_symmetry.space_group_name_H-M   'P 1'
#
loop_
_entity.id
_entity.type
_entity.pdbx_description
1 polymer ?
#
loop_
_entity_poly.entity_id
_entity_poly.type
_entity_poly.pdbx_seq_one_letter_code
_entity_poly.pdbx_strand_id
1 'polypeptide(L)'
;MEQNGAAESAERSGRVSRSGYLDDIIGNQQCSSNHSHRHPSSRDTSGGMATARSRILDLMRVSCRIFNTTFNPTGERTGNKILRTRLKGPSLVQYYPKEYLTIKQFKRGFPDLAISDEKEEYRVQQVEDHKLRGKGKPKKFKLGRQRTAGTKKKKAKRK
;
A
#
# COMPACT_ATOMS: atom_id res chain seq x y z
N MET A 1 -11.36 -45.39 -32.55
CA MET A 1 -12.17 -46.11 -31.55
C MET A 1 -11.38 -46.14 -30.27
N GLU A 2 -11.65 -45.22 -29.36
CA GLU A 2 -11.57 -45.45 -27.93
C GLU A 2 -12.40 -44.36 -27.27
N GLN A 3 -13.28 -44.80 -26.40
CA GLN A 3 -14.40 -44.07 -25.85
C GLN A 3 -14.15 -43.78 -24.37
N ASN A 4 -14.64 -42.61 -23.95
CA ASN A 4 -15.23 -42.24 -22.67
C ASN A 4 -14.36 -42.11 -21.41
N GLY A 5 -14.47 -40.91 -20.81
CA GLY A 5 -14.03 -40.60 -19.46
C GLY A 5 -14.37 -39.15 -19.10
N ALA A 6 -15.66 -38.82 -19.08
CA ALA A 6 -16.18 -37.56 -18.56
C ALA A 6 -15.96 -37.49 -17.04
N ALA A 7 -15.40 -36.37 -16.57
CA ALA A 7 -15.49 -35.91 -15.18
C ALA A 7 -15.57 -34.38 -15.26
N GLU A 8 -16.78 -33.84 -15.35
CA GLU A 8 -17.63 -33.46 -14.22
C GLU A 8 -17.30 -32.03 -13.75
N SER A 9 -18.16 -31.15 -14.23
CA SER A 9 -18.40 -29.79 -13.80
C SER A 9 -18.46 -29.67 -12.27
N ALA A 10 -17.72 -28.71 -11.72
CA ALA A 10 -17.97 -28.19 -10.39
C ALA A 10 -18.10 -26.67 -10.47
N GLU A 11 -19.30 -26.25 -10.88
CA GLU A 11 -19.87 -24.98 -10.44
C GLU A 11 -19.91 -24.99 -8.91
N ARG A 12 -19.17 -24.09 -8.28
CA ARG A 12 -19.47 -23.67 -6.90
C ARG A 12 -19.45 -22.15 -6.83
N SER A 13 -20.56 -21.62 -7.32
CA SER A 13 -21.14 -20.39 -6.81
C SER A 13 -21.24 -20.46 -5.26
N GLY A 14 -20.99 -19.33 -4.61
CA GLY A 14 -21.45 -19.08 -3.25
C GLY A 14 -20.59 -19.63 -2.11
N ARG A 15 -19.55 -18.87 -1.74
CA ARG A 15 -19.40 -18.51 -0.33
C ARG A 15 -18.70 -17.15 -0.20
N VAL A 16 -19.52 -16.10 -0.22
CA VAL A 16 -19.18 -14.83 0.41
C VAL A 16 -19.06 -15.14 1.90
N SER A 17 -17.85 -15.48 2.35
CA SER A 17 -17.54 -15.63 3.77
C SER A 17 -17.52 -14.25 4.40
N ARG A 18 -18.71 -13.77 4.75
CA ARG A 18 -18.92 -12.86 5.87
C ARG A 18 -18.48 -13.59 7.14
N SER A 19 -17.20 -13.53 7.45
CA SER A 19 -16.69 -13.59 8.82
C SER A 19 -15.82 -12.34 8.91
N GLY A 20 -16.40 -11.22 9.30
CA GLY A 20 -16.66 -11.04 10.72
C GLY A 20 -15.34 -10.59 11.31
N TYR A 21 -15.21 -9.27 11.46
CA TYR A 21 -14.20 -8.60 12.25
C TYR A 21 -14.22 -9.18 13.68
N LEU A 22 -13.62 -10.33 13.89
CA LEU A 22 -13.42 -10.97 15.17
C LEU A 22 -12.47 -12.11 14.87
N ASP A 23 -11.19 -11.84 15.09
CA ASP A 23 -10.26 -12.77 15.70
C ASP A 23 -9.08 -11.93 16.23
N ASP A 24 -9.25 -11.61 17.51
CA ASP A 24 -8.26 -11.81 18.56
C ASP A 24 -6.94 -11.03 18.43
N ILE A 25 -6.78 -9.92 19.15
CA ILE A 25 -6.68 -9.92 20.62
C ILE A 25 -5.86 -11.13 21.13
N ILE A 26 -4.74 -11.45 20.47
CA ILE A 26 -3.62 -12.05 21.20
C ILE A 26 -2.91 -10.89 21.93
N GLY A 27 -3.34 -10.75 23.18
CA GLY A 27 -2.92 -9.80 24.20
C GLY A 27 -1.49 -9.32 24.05
N ASN A 28 -1.36 -8.11 23.52
CA ASN A 28 -0.26 -7.23 23.91
C ASN A 28 -0.61 -6.66 25.29
N GLN A 29 -0.56 -7.52 26.31
CA GLN A 29 -0.65 -7.09 27.71
C GLN A 29 0.69 -6.45 28.08
N GLN A 30 0.93 -5.28 27.51
CA GLN A 30 1.77 -4.30 28.16
C GLN A 30 0.95 -3.80 29.34
N CYS A 31 1.40 -4.15 30.55
CA CYS A 31 0.92 -3.56 31.80
C CYS A 31 1.21 -2.04 31.76
N SER A 32 0.36 -1.27 31.10
CA SER A 32 0.28 0.18 31.27
C SER A 32 -0.72 0.43 32.38
N SER A 33 -0.19 0.56 33.60
CA SER A 33 -0.93 1.03 34.77
C SER A 33 -1.37 2.48 34.55
N ASN A 34 -2.58 2.67 34.02
CA ASN A 34 -3.31 3.93 34.17
C ASN A 34 -3.83 4.00 35.62
N HIS A 35 -2.98 4.49 36.52
CA HIS A 35 -3.35 4.70 37.93
C HIS A 35 -4.15 5.99 38.04
N SER A 36 -5.47 5.89 37.90
CA SER A 36 -6.39 6.94 38.30
C SER A 36 -6.42 7.02 39.82
N HIS A 37 -6.23 8.23 40.37
CA HIS A 37 -6.40 8.51 41.80
C HIS A 37 -7.79 8.08 42.27
N ARG A 38 -7.85 7.01 43.07
CA ARG A 38 -8.96 6.70 43.96
C ARG A 38 -8.38 6.39 45.32
N HIS A 39 -8.60 7.28 46.28
CA HIS A 39 -8.56 6.90 47.69
C HIS A 39 -9.85 6.15 48.02
N PRO A 40 -9.74 4.96 48.64
CA PRO A 40 -10.49 4.76 49.87
C PRO A 40 -9.66 4.09 50.97
N SER A 41 -9.98 4.52 52.17
CA SER A 41 -9.64 4.06 53.51
C SER A 41 -9.39 2.55 53.70
N SER A 42 -8.41 2.27 54.58
CA SER A 42 -8.27 1.09 55.45
C SER A 42 -8.55 -0.27 54.80
N ARG A 43 -7.57 -0.79 54.07
CA ARG A 43 -7.38 -2.22 53.83
C ARG A 43 -5.89 -2.54 53.94
N ASP A 44 -5.57 -3.54 54.73
CA ASP A 44 -4.22 -3.95 55.11
C ASP A 44 -3.24 -3.99 53.94
N THR A 45 -2.30 -3.04 53.91
CA THR A 45 -1.13 -3.03 53.03
C THR A 45 0.06 -3.70 53.71
N SER A 46 -0.10 -4.96 54.13
CA SER A 46 0.99 -5.79 54.66
C SER A 46 1.16 -7.10 53.87
N GLY A 47 0.70 -7.12 52.62
CA GLY A 47 0.98 -8.20 51.67
C GLY A 47 2.21 -7.89 50.83
N GLY A 48 3.41 -7.94 51.42
CA GLY A 48 4.65 -7.99 50.64
C GLY A 48 4.61 -9.20 49.69
N MET A 49 5.13 -9.05 48.47
CA MET A 49 5.26 -10.20 47.55
C MET A 49 5.92 -11.36 48.29
N ALA A 50 5.17 -12.45 48.52
CA ALA A 50 5.62 -13.59 49.35
C ALA A 50 6.84 -14.35 48.77
N THR A 51 7.34 -13.94 47.60
CA THR A 51 8.46 -14.55 46.89
C THR A 51 9.55 -13.52 46.60
N ALA A 52 10.80 -13.96 46.71
CA ALA A 52 11.95 -13.10 46.43
C ALA A 52 11.94 -12.59 44.99
N ARG A 53 12.18 -11.28 44.80
CA ARG A 53 12.24 -10.62 43.47
C ARG A 53 13.21 -11.32 42.51
N SER A 54 14.33 -11.84 43.02
CA SER A 54 15.32 -12.59 42.24
C SER A 54 14.71 -13.84 41.57
N ARG A 55 13.91 -14.60 42.31
CA ARG A 55 13.24 -15.83 41.81
C ARG A 55 12.25 -15.51 40.70
N ILE A 56 11.55 -14.38 40.80
CA ILE A 56 10.63 -13.92 39.76
C ILE A 56 11.38 -13.52 38.49
N LEU A 57 12.50 -12.79 38.63
CA LEU A 57 13.34 -12.42 37.49
C LEU A 57 13.93 -13.64 36.78
N ASP A 58 14.32 -14.68 37.53
CA ASP A 58 14.81 -15.93 36.96
C ASP A 58 13.72 -16.67 36.18
N LEU A 59 12.50 -16.74 36.73
CA LEU A 59 11.36 -17.33 36.05
C LEU A 59 11.03 -16.55 34.76
N MET A 60 10.99 -15.22 34.83
CA MET A 60 10.80 -14.36 33.65
C MET A 60 11.89 -14.58 32.61
N ARG A 61 13.16 -14.73 33.02
CA ARG A 61 14.28 -15.02 32.11
C ARG A 61 14.07 -16.35 31.40
N VAL A 62 13.68 -17.42 32.12
CA VAL A 62 13.41 -18.74 31.53
C VAL A 62 12.21 -18.70 30.59
N SER A 63 11.12 -18.07 31.00
CA SER A 63 9.93 -17.88 30.16
C SER A 63 10.27 -17.15 28.87
N CYS A 64 11.02 -16.05 28.94
CA CYS A 64 11.46 -15.31 27.76
C CYS A 64 12.31 -16.16 26.80
N ARG A 65 13.15 -17.06 27.33
CA ARG A 65 13.92 -18.02 26.51
C ARG A 65 13.02 -19.06 25.85
N ILE A 66 12.04 -19.60 26.55
CA ILE A 66 11.08 -20.59 26.00
C ILE A 66 10.29 -19.98 24.84
N PHE A 67 9.82 -18.74 24.99
CA PHE A 67 8.94 -18.10 24.02
C PHE A 67 9.65 -17.17 23.03
N ASN A 68 10.99 -17.17 22.99
CA ASN A 68 11.79 -16.27 22.15
C ASN A 68 11.37 -14.80 22.27
N THR A 69 11.08 -14.34 23.49
CA THR A 69 10.77 -12.94 23.79
C THR A 69 11.96 -12.24 24.44
N THR A 70 12.02 -10.91 24.31
CA THR A 70 13.13 -10.14 24.87
C THR A 70 12.97 -9.92 26.38
N PHE A 71 13.97 -10.29 27.17
CA PHE A 71 14.05 -10.00 28.61
C PHE A 71 14.72 -8.64 28.85
N ASN A 72 14.00 -7.67 29.42
CA ASN A 72 14.49 -6.32 29.72
C ASN A 72 14.14 -5.90 31.16
N PRO A 73 14.95 -6.28 32.17
CA PRO A 73 14.65 -6.00 33.58
C PRO A 73 14.95 -4.56 34.01
N THR A 74 15.81 -3.83 33.27
CA THR A 74 16.19 -2.43 33.53
C THR A 74 15.27 -1.42 32.86
N GLY A 75 14.44 -1.85 31.92
CA GLY A 75 13.49 -0.99 31.22
C GLY A 75 14.16 -0.08 30.18
N GLU A 76 15.32 -0.47 29.66
CA GLU A 76 16.07 0.32 28.68
C GLU A 76 15.36 0.45 27.33
N ARG A 77 15.59 1.56 26.63
CA ARG A 77 14.98 1.86 25.33
C ARG A 77 15.77 1.19 24.20
N THR A 78 15.49 -0.08 23.96
CA THR A 78 16.18 -0.92 22.94
C THR A 78 15.62 -0.79 21.52
N GLY A 79 14.57 0.00 21.29
CA GLY A 79 13.99 0.19 19.95
C GLY A 79 13.08 -0.95 19.46
N ASN A 80 12.85 -2.00 20.25
CA ASN A 80 11.99 -3.15 19.90
C ASN A 80 10.56 -2.75 19.49
N LYS A 81 10.05 -1.61 19.96
CA LYS A 81 8.76 -1.07 19.53
C LYS A 81 8.71 -0.88 18.01
N ILE A 82 9.78 -0.35 17.42
CA ILE A 82 9.85 -0.05 15.99
C ILE A 82 9.94 -1.35 15.18
N LEU A 83 10.77 -2.30 15.64
CA LEU A 83 10.96 -3.59 14.97
C LEU A 83 9.71 -4.49 15.01
N ARG A 84 8.92 -4.42 16.08
CA ARG A 84 7.65 -5.17 16.19
C ARG A 84 6.52 -4.57 15.36
N THR A 85 6.67 -3.34 14.87
CA THR A 85 5.64 -2.77 14.00
C THR A 85 5.57 -3.54 12.69
N ARG A 86 4.35 -3.90 12.27
CA ARG A 86 4.16 -4.54 10.96
C ARG A 86 4.40 -3.52 9.85
N LEU A 87 5.09 -3.95 8.80
CA LEU A 87 5.35 -3.13 7.63
C LEU A 87 4.04 -2.79 6.91
N LYS A 88 3.83 -1.50 6.59
CA LYS A 88 2.63 -1.00 5.89
C LYS A 88 2.82 -0.85 4.37
N GLY A 89 4.03 -1.08 3.87
CA GLY A 89 4.41 -0.87 2.47
C GLY A 89 3.46 -1.52 1.45
N PRO A 90 3.12 -2.82 1.58
CA PRO A 90 2.23 -3.50 0.63
C PRO A 90 0.85 -2.85 0.53
N SER A 91 0.26 -2.46 1.66
CA SER A 91 -1.03 -1.77 1.71
C SER A 91 -0.98 -0.38 1.06
N LEU A 92 0.13 0.34 1.24
CA LEU A 92 0.31 1.67 0.65
C LEU A 92 0.52 1.61 -0.87
N VAL A 93 1.25 0.60 -1.37
CA VAL A 93 1.47 0.41 -2.82
C VAL A 93 0.15 0.13 -3.56
N GLN A 94 -0.82 -0.48 -2.88
CA GLN A 94 -2.14 -0.82 -3.44
C GLN A 94 -3.15 0.33 -3.36
N TYR A 95 -2.75 1.54 -2.94
CA TYR A 95 -3.67 2.67 -2.77
C TYR A 95 -4.43 3.04 -4.04
N TYR A 96 -3.73 3.09 -5.19
CA TYR A 96 -4.37 3.25 -6.49
C TYR A 96 -4.54 1.87 -7.15
N PRO A 97 -5.69 1.60 -7.77
CA PRO A 97 -5.90 0.37 -8.51
C PRO A 97 -4.90 0.30 -9.67
N LYS A 98 -4.31 -0.87 -9.87
CA LYS A 98 -3.42 -1.11 -11.01
C LYS A 98 -4.28 -1.20 -12.28
N GLU A 99 -3.84 -0.53 -13.34
CA GLU A 99 -4.44 -0.72 -14.67
C GLU A 99 -4.06 -2.11 -15.19
N TYR A 100 -5.05 -2.96 -15.44
CA TYR A 100 -4.82 -4.33 -15.92
C TYR A 100 -4.68 -4.41 -17.45
N LEU A 101 -5.45 -3.61 -18.18
CA LEU A 101 -5.49 -3.63 -19.64
C LEU A 101 -5.62 -2.21 -20.18
N THR A 102 -4.57 -1.72 -20.86
CA THR A 102 -4.63 -0.47 -21.62
C THR A 102 -5.02 -0.74 -23.06
N ILE A 103 -5.73 0.19 -23.73
CA ILE A 103 -6.09 0.08 -25.17
C ILE A 103 -4.86 -0.20 -26.05
N LYS A 104 -3.68 0.33 -25.69
CA LYS A 104 -2.40 0.06 -26.36
C LYS A 104 -1.98 -1.41 -26.29
N GLN A 105 -2.15 -2.05 -25.14
CA GLN A 105 -1.82 -3.46 -24.96
C GLN A 105 -2.81 -4.33 -25.76
N PHE A 106 -4.09 -3.94 -25.78
CA PHE A 106 -5.12 -4.62 -26.56
C PHE A 106 -4.84 -4.55 -28.08
N LYS A 107 -4.51 -3.36 -28.60
CA LYS A 107 -4.06 -3.16 -29.99
C LYS A 107 -2.84 -4.02 -30.36
N ARG A 108 -1.91 -4.22 -29.42
CA ARG A 108 -0.74 -5.07 -29.63
C ARG A 108 -1.10 -6.56 -29.65
N GLY A 109 -2.08 -6.98 -28.84
CA GLY A 109 -2.51 -8.38 -28.75
C GLY A 109 -3.37 -8.83 -29.93
N PHE A 110 -4.16 -7.91 -30.50
CA PHE A 110 -5.11 -8.20 -31.58
C PHE A 110 -4.92 -7.20 -32.73
N PRO A 111 -3.87 -7.35 -33.56
CA PRO A 111 -3.63 -6.42 -34.67
C PRO A 111 -4.71 -6.48 -35.75
N ASP A 112 -5.41 -7.62 -35.89
CA ASP A 112 -6.43 -7.83 -36.92
C ASP A 112 -7.74 -7.11 -36.60
N LEU A 113 -8.03 -6.91 -35.32
CA LEU A 113 -9.12 -6.05 -34.88
C LEU A 113 -8.59 -4.62 -34.95
N ALA A 114 -8.95 -3.89 -36.00
CA ALA A 114 -8.57 -2.48 -36.19
C ALA A 114 -9.26 -1.55 -35.17
N ILE A 115 -8.96 -1.73 -33.88
CA ILE A 115 -9.55 -0.99 -32.77
C ILE A 115 -9.01 0.44 -32.80
N SER A 116 -9.89 1.44 -32.69
CA SER A 116 -9.54 2.85 -32.53
C SER A 116 -9.54 3.26 -31.04
N ASP A 117 -8.75 4.28 -30.69
CA ASP A 117 -8.85 4.95 -29.38
C ASP A 117 -9.47 6.33 -29.60
N GLU A 118 -10.79 6.42 -29.49
CA GLU A 118 -11.56 7.63 -29.83
C GLU A 118 -11.08 8.87 -29.09
N LYS A 119 -10.71 8.72 -27.80
CA LYS A 119 -10.21 9.84 -26.98
C LYS A 119 -8.87 10.35 -27.50
N GLU A 120 -8.00 9.43 -27.89
CA GLU A 120 -6.69 9.78 -28.45
C GLU A 120 -6.83 10.39 -29.85
N GLU A 121 -7.72 9.86 -30.70
CA GLU A 121 -8.00 10.40 -32.03
C GLU A 121 -8.55 11.82 -31.95
N TYR A 122 -9.53 12.05 -31.08
CA TYR A 122 -10.06 13.38 -30.82
C TYR A 122 -8.96 14.34 -30.32
N ARG A 123 -8.10 13.87 -29.40
CA ARG A 123 -6.96 14.68 -28.91
C ARG A 123 -6.00 15.05 -30.05
N VAL A 124 -5.77 14.16 -31.01
CA VAL A 124 -4.91 14.42 -32.18
C VAL A 124 -5.57 15.42 -33.14
N GLN A 125 -6.86 15.26 -33.44
CA GLN A 125 -7.62 16.20 -34.27
C GLN A 125 -7.61 17.62 -33.67
N GLN A 126 -7.87 17.74 -32.37
CA GLN A 126 -7.79 19.04 -31.68
C GLN A 126 -6.40 19.68 -31.84
N VAL A 127 -5.32 18.89 -31.72
CA VAL A 127 -3.96 19.38 -31.92
C VAL A 127 -3.73 19.89 -33.36
N GLU A 128 -4.33 19.24 -34.36
CA GLU A 128 -4.25 19.67 -35.76
C GLU A 128 -5.03 20.96 -35.99
N ASP A 129 -6.26 21.07 -35.48
CA ASP A 129 -7.07 22.28 -35.53
C ASP A 129 -6.35 23.47 -34.88
N HIS A 130 -5.72 23.26 -33.73
CA HIS A 130 -4.93 24.28 -33.07
C HIS A 130 -3.74 24.72 -33.92
N LYS A 131 -3.04 23.79 -34.60
CA LYS A 131 -1.93 24.14 -35.52
C LYS A 131 -2.42 24.95 -36.71
N LEU A 132 -3.55 24.58 -37.32
CA LEU A 132 -4.15 25.29 -38.46
C LEU A 132 -4.48 26.74 -38.12
N ARG A 133 -5.03 26.96 -36.92
CA ARG A 133 -5.38 28.31 -36.42
C ARG A 133 -4.17 29.11 -35.91
N GLY A 134 -2.96 28.56 -35.97
CA GLY A 134 -1.75 29.18 -35.41
C GLY A 134 -1.73 29.23 -33.87
N LYS A 135 -2.64 28.50 -33.21
CA LYS A 135 -2.74 28.34 -31.75
C LYS A 135 -2.03 27.07 -31.25
N GLY A 136 -1.23 26.44 -32.11
CA GLY A 136 -0.45 25.26 -31.75
C GLY A 136 0.61 25.58 -30.69
N LYS A 137 0.93 24.58 -29.86
CA LYS A 137 1.96 24.71 -28.82
C LYS A 137 3.29 25.18 -29.43
N PRO A 138 3.96 26.20 -28.87
CA PRO A 138 5.27 26.62 -29.35
C PRO A 138 6.30 25.50 -29.19
N LYS A 139 7.36 25.54 -30.02
CA LYS A 139 8.44 24.54 -29.96
C LYS A 139 9.13 24.60 -28.59
N LYS A 140 9.14 23.47 -27.87
CA LYS A 140 9.84 23.33 -26.58
C LYS A 140 11.32 23.65 -26.74
N PHE A 141 11.86 24.49 -25.85
CA PHE A 141 13.29 24.81 -25.81
C PHE A 141 14.12 23.58 -25.43
N LYS A 142 15.29 23.42 -26.04
CA LYS A 142 16.29 22.40 -25.70
C LYS A 142 17.60 23.13 -25.39
N LEU A 143 18.24 22.80 -24.27
CA LEU A 143 19.54 23.36 -23.87
C LEU A 143 20.58 23.11 -24.98
N GLY A 144 21.41 24.10 -25.31
CA GLY A 144 22.38 24.04 -26.41
C GLY A 144 21.85 24.50 -27.79
N ARG A 145 20.59 24.88 -27.91
CA ARG A 145 20.04 25.52 -29.12
C ARG A 145 19.85 27.01 -28.86
N GLN A 146 20.34 27.89 -29.74
CA GLN A 146 20.11 29.33 -29.59
C GLN A 146 18.61 29.63 -29.51
N ARG A 147 18.22 30.55 -28.61
CA ARG A 147 16.84 30.99 -28.42
C ARG A 147 16.37 31.75 -29.67
N THR A 148 15.70 31.07 -30.60
CA THR A 148 14.88 31.74 -31.62
C THR A 148 13.52 32.17 -31.04
N ALA A 149 13.53 32.77 -29.85
CA ALA A 149 12.34 33.34 -29.24
C ALA A 149 12.23 34.79 -29.72
N GLY A 150 11.42 35.04 -30.75
CA GLY A 150 11.07 36.41 -31.16
C GLY A 150 11.24 36.76 -32.63
N THR A 151 11.95 35.99 -33.45
CA THR A 151 11.99 36.27 -34.89
C THR A 151 10.68 35.82 -35.53
N LYS A 152 9.70 36.74 -35.56
CA LYS A 152 8.52 36.67 -36.43
C LYS A 152 9.04 36.42 -37.86
N LYS A 153 8.98 35.18 -38.36
CA LYS A 153 9.04 34.95 -39.80
C LYS A 153 7.80 35.65 -40.38
N LYS A 154 7.96 36.89 -40.86
CA LYS A 154 6.95 37.58 -41.67
C LYS A 154 6.57 36.60 -42.79
N LYS A 155 5.33 36.11 -42.80
CA LYS A 155 4.80 35.38 -43.95
C LYS A 155 4.92 36.34 -45.14
N ALA A 156 5.77 36.01 -46.12
CA ALA A 156 5.80 36.73 -47.37
C ALA A 156 4.39 36.64 -47.98
N LYS A 157 3.73 37.78 -48.17
CA LYS A 157 2.52 37.86 -49.00
C LYS A 157 2.93 37.39 -50.39
N ARG A 158 2.47 36.20 -50.80
CA ARG A 158 2.52 35.82 -52.23
C ARG A 158 1.52 36.73 -52.94
N LYS A 159 2.04 37.44 -53.94
CA LYS A 159 1.29 38.31 -54.85
C LYS A 159 0.54 37.44 -55.85
#